data_AF-A0A9X2J660-F1
#
_entry.id   AF-A0A9X2J660-F1
#
_cell.length_a   1.000
_cell.length_b   1.000
_cell.length_c   1.000
_cell.angle_alpha   90.00
_cell.angle_beta   90.00
_cell.angle_gamma   90.00
#
_symmetry.space_group_name_H-M   'P 1'
#
loop_
_entity.id
_entity.type
_entity.pdbx_description
1 polymer ?
#
loop_
_entity_poly.entity_id
_entity_poly.type
_entity_poly.pdbx_seq_one_letter_code
_entity_poly.pdbx_strand_id
1 'polypeptide(L)' 'MNDLTILRQRLIDAESALHRLMIGELEVTVSVGGYGATTYAQADINKLTAYIAKLKSEIAAKEGRPRRGPLFMKF' A
#
# COMPACT_ATOMS: atom_id res chain seq x y z
N MET A 1 -6.18 14.02 13.85
CA MET A 1 -6.11 13.74 12.39
C MET A 1 -6.34 12.25 12.20
N ASN A 2 -7.38 11.86 11.48
CA ASN A 2 -7.84 10.47 11.39
C ASN A 2 -6.75 9.56 10.80
N ASP A 3 -6.49 8.42 11.43
CA ASP A 3 -5.61 7.37 10.88
C ASP A 3 -5.99 7.02 9.43
N LEU A 4 -7.30 7.00 9.13
CA LEU A 4 -7.84 6.79 7.79
C LEU A 4 -7.32 7.78 6.74
N THR A 5 -7.26 9.08 7.08
CA THR A 5 -6.74 10.09 6.15
C THR A 5 -5.25 9.90 5.87
N ILE A 6 -4.48 9.49 6.89
CA ILE A 6 -3.06 9.20 6.76
C ILE A 6 -2.85 7.93 5.90
N LEU A 7 -3.62 6.86 6.13
CA LEU A 7 -3.55 5.66 5.31
C LEU A 7 -3.92 5.92 3.85
N ARG A 8 -4.95 6.73 3.60
CA ARG A 8 -5.39 7.05 2.23
C ARG A 8 -4.38 7.92 1.48
N GLN A 9 -3.74 8.86 2.18
CA GLN A 9 -2.65 9.63 1.59
C GLN A 9 -1.45 8.72 1.25
N ARG A 10 -1.10 7.77 2.14
CA ARG A 10 -0.04 6.79 1.87
C ARG A 10 -0.35 5.88 0.68
N LEU A 11 -1.62 5.52 0.52
CA LEU A 11 -2.06 4.74 -0.63
C LEU A 11 -1.76 5.48 -1.94
N ILE A 12 -2.15 6.75 -2.02
CA ILE A 12 -1.95 7.60 -3.20
C ILE A 12 -0.46 7.77 -3.48
N ASP A 13 0.35 7.98 -2.45
CA ASP A 13 1.82 8.09 -2.56
C ASP A 13 2.43 6.80 -3.13
N ALA A 14 2.02 5.64 -2.61
CA ALA A 14 2.47 4.33 -3.08
C ALA A 14 2.01 4.02 -4.52
N GLU A 15 0.77 4.38 -4.89
CA GLU A 15 0.25 4.23 -6.26
C GLU A 15 1.00 5.14 -7.25
N SER A 16 1.31 6.39 -6.84
CA SER A 16 2.12 7.30 -7.63
C SER A 16 3.55 6.77 -7.83
N ALA A 17 4.15 6.22 -6.77
CA ALA A 17 5.46 5.60 -6.85
C ALA A 17 5.49 4.38 -7.78
N LEU A 18 4.45 3.53 -7.75
CA LEU A 18 4.34 2.39 -8.67
C LEU A 18 4.24 2.86 -10.12
N HIS A 19 3.45 3.91 -10.38
CA HIS A 19 3.32 4.46 -11.72
C HIS A 19 4.65 5.04 -12.23
N ARG A 20 5.40 5.73 -11.36
CA ARG A 20 6.75 6.23 -11.66
C ARG A 20 7.74 5.11 -11.99
N LEU A 21 7.75 4.04 -11.19
CA LEU A 21 8.56 2.84 -11.47
C LEU A 21 8.16 2.16 -12.80
N MET A 22 6.87 2.18 -13.14
CA MET A 22 6.38 1.66 -14.42
C MET A 22 6.77 2.53 -15.62
N ILE A 23 6.85 3.86 -15.45
CA ILE A 23 7.29 4.80 -16.49
C ILE A 23 8.80 4.67 -16.76
N GLY A 24 9.56 4.07 -15.83
CA GLY A 24 10.99 3.81 -15.97
C GLY A 24 11.87 4.53 -14.95
N GLU A 25 11.31 5.04 -13.84
CA GLU A 25 12.16 5.44 -12.71
C GLU A 25 12.86 4.19 -12.14
N LEU A 26 14.17 4.30 -11.92
CA LEU A 26 15.00 3.21 -11.40
C LEU A 26 14.66 2.87 -9.95
N GLU A 27 14.41 3.90 -9.13
CA GLU A 27 14.20 3.80 -7.69
C GLU A 27 13.25 4.92 -7.24
N VAL A 28 12.21 4.57 -6.48
CA VAL A 28 11.28 5.55 -5.91
C VAL A 28 11.21 5.37 -4.39
N THR A 29 11.41 6.48 -3.69
CA THR A 29 11.40 6.53 -2.24
C THR A 29 9.99 6.85 -1.74
N VAL A 30 9.33 5.87 -1.12
CA VAL A 30 7.98 6.03 -0.54
C VAL A 30 8.10 6.25 0.96
N SER A 31 7.45 7.29 1.48
CA SER A 31 7.45 7.56 2.93
C SER A 31 6.45 6.66 3.66
N VAL A 32 6.96 5.66 4.39
CA VAL A 32 6.14 4.77 5.22
C VAL A 32 6.01 5.41 6.59
N GLY A 33 4.95 6.21 6.78
CA GLY A 33 4.85 7.07 7.95
C GLY A 33 5.00 6.34 9.29
N GLY A 34 5.93 6.85 10.10
CA GLY A 34 6.31 6.33 11.42
C GLY A 34 7.57 5.47 11.45
N TYR A 35 7.99 4.89 10.32
CA TYR A 35 9.15 3.96 10.28
C TYR A 35 10.24 4.33 9.27
N GLY A 36 10.05 5.39 8.49
CA GLY A 36 11.05 5.92 7.56
C GLY A 36 10.63 5.79 6.10
N ALA A 37 11.51 6.26 5.21
CA ALA A 37 11.30 6.15 3.78
C ALA A 37 11.84 4.81 3.28
N THR A 38 11.04 4.08 2.51
CA THR A 38 11.45 2.83 1.86
C THR A 38 11.67 3.11 0.38
N THR A 39 12.90 2.92 -0.07
CA THR A 39 13.24 2.94 -1.49
C THR A 39 12.78 1.63 -2.13
N TYR A 40 11.89 1.74 -3.10
CA TYR A 40 11.45 0.62 -3.93
C TYR A 40 12.10 0.76 -5.30
N ALA A 41 12.76 -0.30 -5.77
CA ALA A 41 13.25 -0.40 -7.13
C ALA A 41 12.24 -1.13 -8.02
N GLN A 42 12.47 -1.13 -9.33
CA GLN A 42 11.63 -1.88 -10.28
C GLN A 42 11.52 -3.38 -9.94
N ALA A 43 12.58 -3.96 -9.36
CA ALA A 43 12.58 -5.35 -8.87
C ALA A 43 11.60 -5.58 -7.70
N ASP A 44 11.29 -4.53 -6.93
CA ASP A 44 10.39 -4.57 -5.78
C ASP A 44 8.95 -4.17 -6.13
N ILE A 45 8.58 -4.04 -7.41
CA ILE A 45 7.19 -3.76 -7.85
C ILE A 45 6.20 -4.75 -7.22
N ASN A 46 6.56 -6.03 -7.13
CA ASN A 46 5.72 -7.03 -6.47
C ASN A 46 5.51 -6.73 -4.98
N LYS A 47 6.55 -6.29 -4.27
CA LYS A 47 6.44 -5.90 -2.86
C LYS A 47 5.62 -4.63 -2.70
N LEU A 48 5.82 -3.63 -3.57
CA LEU A 48 5.06 -2.39 -3.57
C LEU A 48 3.56 -2.65 -3.84
N THR A 49 3.24 -3.53 -4.79
CA THR A 49 1.86 -3.93 -5.11
C THR A 49 1.21 -4.65 -3.92
N ALA A 50 1.93 -5.56 -3.27
CA ALA A 50 1.44 -6.23 -2.06
C ALA A 50 1.21 -5.24 -0.90
N TYR A 51 2.09 -4.25 -0.76
CA TYR A 51 1.96 -3.19 0.24
C TYR A 51 0.73 -2.30 -0.03
N ILE A 52 0.48 -1.92 -1.28
CA ILE A 52 -0.74 -1.19 -1.68
C ILE A 52 -2.00 -2.02 -1.35
N ALA A 53 -2.01 -3.31 -1.66
CA ALA A 53 -3.14 -4.20 -1.36
C ALA A 53 -3.39 -4.32 0.15
N LYS A 54 -2.32 -4.37 0.95
CA LYS A 54 -2.39 -4.36 2.42
C LYS A 54 -2.98 -3.04 2.93
N LEU A 55 -2.50 -1.89 2.44
CA LEU A 55 -3.03 -0.57 2.79
C LEU A 55 -4.53 -0.45 2.45
N LYS A 56 -4.97 -0.89 1.27
CA LYS A 56 -6.41 -0.93 0.92
C LYS A 56 -7.22 -1.77 1.91
N SER A 57 -6.67 -2.90 2.33
CA SER A 57 -7.31 -3.78 3.33
C SER A 57 -7.37 -3.15 4.71
N GLU A 58 -6.32 -2.46 5.15
CA GLU A 58 -6.30 -1.74 6.44
C GLU A 58 -7.26 -0.56 6.45
N ILE A 59 -7.34 0.20 5.34
CA ILE A 59 -8.33 1.26 5.16
C ILE A 59 -9.75 0.68 5.27
N ALA A 60 -10.05 -0.41 4.54
CA ALA A 60 -11.36 -1.05 4.58
C ALA A 60 -11.72 -1.59 5.99
N ALA A 61 -10.74 -2.12 6.72
CA ALA A 61 -10.92 -2.58 8.10
C ALA A 61 -11.21 -1.41 9.06
N LYS A 62 -10.49 -0.29 8.91
CA LYS A 62 -10.67 0.92 9.72
C LYS A 62 -11.92 1.72 9.36
N GLU A 63 -12.40 1.68 8.11
CA GLU A 63 -13.67 2.28 7.67
C GLU A 63 -14.90 1.54 8.24
N GLY A 64 -14.71 0.43 8.95
CA GLY A 64 -15.80 -0.21 9.71
C GLY A 64 -16.81 -0.96 8.83
N ARG A 65 -16.45 -1.34 7.60
CA ARG A 65 -17.26 -2.32 6.87
C ARG A 65 -16.99 -3.71 7.45
N PRO A 66 -17.99 -4.38 8.06
CA PRO A 66 -17.81 -5.75 8.48
C PRO A 66 -17.48 -6.59 7.25
N ARG A 67 -16.25 -7.11 7.19
CA ARG A 67 -15.92 -8.23 6.32
C ARG A 67 -16.88 -9.35 6.73
N ARG A 68 -17.91 -9.60 5.91
CA ARG A 68 -18.58 -10.90 5.91
C ARG A 68 -17.47 -11.94 5.71
N GLY A 69 -17.41 -12.89 6.64
CA GLY A 69 -16.30 -13.80 6.90
C GLY A 69 -15.98 -14.80 5.78
N PRO A 70 -15.10 -15.78 6.07
CA PRO A 70 -14.03 -16.26 5.19
C PRO A 70 -14.43 -17.41 4.28
N LEU A 71 -13.79 -17.52 3.11
CA LEU A 71 -13.55 -18.76 2.36
C LEU A 71 -12.36 -18.41 1.45
N PHE A 72 -11.16 -18.95 1.63
CA PHE A 72 -10.86 -20.35 1.44
C PHE A 72 -9.95 -20.90 2.56
N MET A 73 -10.52 -21.84 3.31
CA MET A 73 -9.76 -22.89 3.99
C MET A 73 -9.10 -23.74 2.90
N LYS A 74 -7.81 -24.01 3.08
CA LYS A 74 -7.01 -24.95 2.29
C LYS A 74 -7.59 -26.37 2.44
N PHE A 75 -7.67 -27.13 1.35
CA PHE A 75 -7.66 -28.59 1.36
C PHE A 75 -6.51 -29.05 0.46
#